data_AF-A0A7C1NTN1-F1
#
_entry.id   AF-A0A7C1NTN1-F1
#
_cell.length_a   1.000
_cell.length_b   1.000
_cell.length_c   1.000
_cell.angle_alpha   90.00
_cell.angle_beta   90.00
_cell.angle_gamma   90.00
#
_symmetry.space_group_name_H-M   'P 1'
#
loop_
_entity.id
_entity.type
_entity.pdbx_description
1 polymer ?
#
loop_
_entity_poly.entity_id
_entity_poly.type
_entity_poly.pdbx_seq_one_letter_code
_entity_poly.pdbx_strand_id
1 'polypeptide(L)'
;MPKFSHAFRLGLLLTVASPLSVGITSQAFAFELFGIRLFGSDEADRDIIDPVDYSIVLETGDADRALKKSLERTSLLVADEDQPVSGDLGLVIKARDDRDRLIATLYENALYGGIVTVTIDGRDIDSLPPNPVFDRSRPVPVAISVQPGPTFELGNISLEGDAARLDPTEFDLTPGGNAGSLVILRAAEQ
;
A
#
# COMPACT_ATOMS: atom_id res chain seq x y z
N MET A 1 -47.68 24.27 -55.98
CA MET A 1 -47.52 25.43 -56.88
C MET A 1 -46.54 26.41 -56.24
N PRO A 2 -45.64 27.02 -57.03
CA PRO A 2 -44.37 27.59 -56.55
C PRO A 2 -44.36 29.12 -56.58
N LYS A 3 -43.38 29.75 -55.90
CA LYS A 3 -42.84 31.05 -56.34
C LYS A 3 -41.30 31.07 -56.26
N PHE A 4 -40.73 31.12 -57.46
CA PHE A 4 -39.43 31.67 -57.90
C PHE A 4 -39.04 32.98 -57.14
N SER A 5 -37.80 33.50 -57.08
CA SER A 5 -36.45 33.18 -57.59
C SER A 5 -35.49 34.36 -57.26
N HIS A 6 -34.18 34.16 -57.54
CA HIS A 6 -33.08 35.12 -57.75
C HIS A 6 -32.29 35.54 -56.49
N ALA A 7 -31.13 34.92 -56.21
CA ALA A 7 -29.80 35.10 -56.82
C ALA A 7 -29.09 36.39 -56.42
N PHE A 8 -28.04 36.30 -55.60
CA PHE A 8 -26.82 37.08 -55.81
C PHE A 8 -25.60 36.38 -55.20
N ARG A 9 -24.52 36.42 -55.95
CA ARG A 9 -23.22 35.78 -55.75
C ARG A 9 -22.36 36.63 -54.82
N LEU A 10 -21.55 36.02 -53.94
CA LEU A 10 -20.14 36.39 -53.79
C LEU A 10 -19.40 35.30 -53.02
N GLY A 11 -18.36 34.75 -53.65
CA GLY A 11 -17.49 33.74 -53.05
C GLY A 11 -16.40 34.35 -52.18
N LEU A 12 -15.96 33.58 -51.20
CA LEU A 12 -14.63 33.69 -50.62
C LEU A 12 -14.18 32.28 -50.21
N LEU A 13 -13.43 31.63 -51.12
CA LEU A 13 -12.70 30.40 -50.84
C LEU A 13 -11.45 30.76 -50.02
N LEU A 14 -11.45 30.42 -48.74
CA LEU A 14 -10.26 30.41 -47.89
C LEU A 14 -9.74 28.96 -47.82
N THR A 15 -8.85 28.63 -48.73
CA THR A 15 -8.03 27.40 -48.66
C THR A 15 -7.02 27.56 -47.53
N VAL A 16 -7.26 26.89 -46.40
CA VAL A 16 -6.25 26.71 -45.35
C VAL A 16 -5.37 25.54 -45.79
N ALA A 17 -4.10 25.83 -46.10
CA ALA A 17 -3.09 24.83 -46.36
C ALA A 17 -2.69 24.14 -45.05
N SER A 18 -2.86 22.82 -44.97
CA SER A 18 -2.35 21.98 -43.88
C SER A 18 -0.85 21.71 -44.09
N PRO A 19 0.04 22.05 -43.14
CA PRO A 19 1.40 21.54 -43.17
C PRO A 19 1.41 20.12 -42.59
N LEU A 20 2.02 19.17 -43.32
CA LEU A 20 2.43 17.88 -42.78
C LEU A 20 3.40 18.13 -41.61
N SER A 21 2.99 17.78 -40.40
CA SER A 21 3.84 17.84 -39.21
C SER A 21 4.74 16.61 -39.15
N VAL A 22 6.04 16.84 -39.35
CA VAL A 22 7.11 15.90 -38.99
C VAL A 22 7.17 15.85 -37.47
N GLY A 23 7.04 14.67 -36.88
CA GLY A 23 7.09 14.45 -35.43
C GLY A 23 8.47 14.77 -34.87
N ILE A 24 8.60 15.95 -34.27
CA ILE A 24 9.72 16.31 -33.40
C ILE A 24 9.27 15.93 -32.00
N THR A 25 9.90 14.94 -31.39
CA THR A 25 9.73 14.64 -29.97
C THR A 25 10.32 15.83 -29.19
N SER A 26 9.49 16.79 -28.80
CA SER A 26 9.95 17.89 -27.98
C SER A 26 10.23 17.36 -26.58
N GLN A 27 11.50 17.36 -26.17
CA GLN A 27 11.85 17.44 -24.76
C GLN A 27 11.26 18.75 -24.24
N ALA A 28 10.25 18.66 -23.37
CA ALA A 28 9.62 19.84 -22.78
C ALA A 28 10.56 20.42 -21.72
N PHE A 29 11.14 21.59 -22.00
CA PHE A 29 11.91 22.34 -21.03
C PHE A 29 10.94 23.02 -20.05
N ALA A 30 11.09 22.73 -18.76
CA ALA A 30 10.36 23.41 -17.69
C ALA A 30 10.91 24.84 -17.52
N PHE A 31 10.01 25.82 -17.39
CA PHE A 31 10.35 27.23 -17.16
C PHE A 31 9.97 27.65 -15.74
N GLU A 32 10.94 28.16 -14.98
CA GLU A 32 10.75 28.68 -13.62
C GLU A 32 10.96 30.21 -13.60
N LEU A 33 9.98 30.96 -13.10
CA LEU A 33 10.04 32.41 -12.94
C LEU A 33 9.63 32.77 -11.51
N PHE A 34 10.59 33.26 -10.71
CA PHE A 34 10.39 33.63 -9.30
C PHE A 34 9.88 32.49 -8.40
N GLY A 35 10.31 31.25 -8.63
CA GLY A 35 9.84 30.08 -7.86
C GLY A 35 8.44 29.59 -8.24
N ILE A 36 7.81 30.19 -9.26
CA ILE A 36 6.55 29.72 -9.83
C ILE A 36 6.90 28.98 -11.13
N ARG A 37 6.67 27.66 -11.15
CA ARG A 37 6.81 26.84 -12.35
C ARG A 37 5.49 26.87 -13.11
N LEU A 38 5.53 27.38 -14.35
CA LEU A 38 4.34 27.52 -15.19
C LEU A 38 3.97 26.22 -15.89
N PHE A 39 4.94 25.32 -16.07
CA PHE A 39 4.79 24.02 -16.75
C PHE A 39 5.84 23.03 -16.22
N GLY A 40 5.47 21.74 -16.13
CA GLY A 40 6.30 20.67 -15.59
C GLY A 40 5.89 20.29 -14.16
N SER A 41 5.78 18.99 -13.88
CA SER A 41 5.57 18.49 -12.51
C SER A 41 6.85 18.64 -11.71
N ASP A 42 6.74 18.96 -10.42
CA ASP A 42 7.84 18.80 -9.49
C ASP A 42 8.20 17.30 -9.47
N GLU A 43 9.28 16.93 -10.16
CA GLU A 43 10.06 15.78 -9.74
C GLU A 43 10.64 16.21 -8.41
N ALA A 44 9.88 15.92 -7.33
CA ALA A 44 10.28 16.26 -5.98
C ALA A 44 11.72 15.79 -5.83
N ASP A 45 12.61 16.69 -5.43
CA ASP A 45 13.99 16.37 -5.12
C ASP A 45 13.92 15.34 -3.99
N ARG A 46 13.92 14.06 -4.34
CA ARG A 46 13.74 12.97 -3.40
C ARG A 46 15.07 12.91 -2.66
N ASP A 47 15.15 13.52 -1.49
CA ASP A 47 16.32 13.48 -0.59
C ASP A 47 16.49 12.08 0.01
N ILE A 48 16.57 11.09 -0.88
CA ILE A 48 16.57 9.66 -0.61
C ILE A 48 17.75 9.10 -1.39
N ILE A 49 18.75 8.62 -0.66
CA ILE A 49 19.95 8.02 -1.24
C ILE A 49 19.59 6.64 -1.82
N ASP A 50 19.97 6.41 -3.07
CA ASP A 50 19.70 5.17 -3.83
C ASP A 50 18.20 4.84 -3.91
N PRO A 51 17.35 5.69 -4.51
CA PRO A 51 15.90 5.50 -4.48
C PRO A 51 15.50 4.23 -5.22
N VAL A 52 14.64 3.44 -4.58
CA VAL A 52 14.01 2.24 -5.15
C VAL A 52 12.50 2.40 -5.11
N ASP A 53 11.90 2.51 -6.29
CA ASP A 53 10.45 2.44 -6.45
C ASP A 53 10.00 0.98 -6.37
N TYR A 54 8.83 0.74 -5.79
CA TYR A 54 8.20 -0.58 -5.73
C TYR A 54 6.73 -0.48 -6.10
N SER A 55 6.13 -1.63 -6.41
CA SER A 55 4.68 -1.77 -6.54
C SER A 55 4.23 -2.84 -5.56
N ILE A 56 3.03 -2.73 -5.02
CA ILE A 56 2.55 -3.64 -3.97
C ILE A 56 1.20 -4.24 -4.33
N VAL A 57 1.06 -5.54 -4.08
CA VAL A 57 -0.22 -6.23 -4.04
C VAL A 57 -0.42 -6.83 -2.66
N LEU A 58 -1.54 -6.50 -2.02
CA LEU A 58 -1.96 -7.10 -0.75
C LEU A 58 -3.19 -7.98 -0.98
N GLU A 59 -2.99 -9.29 -0.85
CA GLU A 59 -4.06 -10.29 -0.86
C GLU A 59 -4.39 -10.70 0.58
N THR A 60 -5.68 -10.64 0.94
CA THR A 60 -6.15 -10.86 2.33
C THR A 60 -6.89 -12.18 2.53
N GLY A 61 -6.83 -13.08 1.55
CA GLY A 61 -7.46 -14.41 1.64
C GLY A 61 -8.97 -14.33 1.88
N ASP A 62 -9.45 -15.06 2.89
CA ASP A 62 -10.85 -15.11 3.33
C ASP A 62 -11.20 -14.09 4.42
N ALA A 63 -10.33 -13.11 4.66
CA ALA A 63 -10.59 -12.03 5.61
C ALA A 63 -11.91 -11.33 5.32
N ASP A 64 -12.68 -11.07 6.38
CA ASP A 64 -13.88 -10.25 6.26
C ASP A 64 -13.53 -8.79 5.93
N ARG A 65 -14.55 -7.98 5.64
CA ARG A 65 -14.34 -6.57 5.26
C ARG A 65 -13.66 -5.74 6.33
N ALA A 66 -13.90 -6.03 7.61
CA ALA A 66 -13.32 -5.27 8.72
C ALA A 66 -11.84 -5.60 8.87
N LEU A 67 -11.50 -6.90 8.86
CA LEU A 67 -10.12 -7.37 8.93
C LEU A 67 -9.31 -6.91 7.72
N LYS A 68 -9.86 -7.04 6.50
CA LYS A 68 -9.21 -6.54 5.28
C LYS A 68 -8.83 -5.07 5.40
N LYS A 69 -9.77 -4.22 5.82
CA LYS A 69 -9.52 -2.78 6.02
C LYS A 69 -8.47 -2.52 7.09
N SER A 70 -8.43 -3.34 8.14
CA SER A 70 -7.41 -3.23 9.19
C SER A 70 -6.02 -3.55 8.64
N LEU A 71 -5.88 -4.66 7.89
CA LEU A 71 -4.62 -5.05 7.25
C LEU A 71 -4.13 -3.99 6.25
N GLU A 72 -5.02 -3.48 5.40
CA GLU A 72 -4.70 -2.39 4.45
C GLU A 72 -4.20 -1.12 5.14
N ARG A 73 -4.83 -0.73 6.26
CA ARG A 73 -4.43 0.46 7.02
C ARG A 73 -3.13 0.24 7.80
N THR A 74 -2.86 -0.97 8.24
CA THR A 74 -1.64 -1.31 8.99
C THR A 74 -0.40 -1.34 8.10
N SER A 75 -0.54 -1.77 6.84
CA SER A 75 0.58 -1.94 5.92
C SER A 75 1.19 -0.59 5.50
N LEU A 76 2.44 -0.36 5.91
CA LEU A 76 3.27 0.75 5.47
C LEU A 76 3.77 0.58 4.03
N LEU A 77 3.86 -0.65 3.52
CA LEU A 77 4.13 -0.86 2.08
C LEU A 77 2.95 -0.38 1.23
N VAL A 78 1.72 -0.63 1.66
CA VAL A 78 0.53 -0.10 0.99
C VAL A 78 0.41 1.41 1.17
N ALA A 79 0.64 1.92 2.38
CA ALA A 79 0.51 3.35 2.67
C ALA A 79 1.54 4.22 1.92
N ASP A 80 2.74 3.69 1.71
CA ASP A 80 3.87 4.41 1.12
C ASP A 80 4.21 3.90 -0.30
N GLU A 81 3.28 3.32 -1.05
CA GLU A 81 3.55 2.76 -2.39
C GLU A 81 4.14 3.81 -3.36
N ASP A 82 3.63 5.04 -3.30
CA ASP A 82 4.10 6.16 -4.14
C ASP A 82 5.41 6.80 -3.64
N GLN A 83 6.01 6.28 -2.55
CA GLN A 83 7.24 6.81 -1.97
C GLN A 83 8.38 5.79 -2.13
N PRO A 84 9.52 6.16 -2.76
CA PRO A 84 10.63 5.23 -2.89
C PRO A 84 11.29 4.96 -1.55
N VAL A 85 11.93 3.81 -1.44
CA VAL A 85 12.75 3.44 -0.28
C VAL A 85 14.23 3.61 -0.59
N SER A 86 15.06 3.71 0.46
CA SER A 86 16.52 3.82 0.32
C SER A 86 17.15 2.45 0.05
N GLY A 87 17.38 2.13 -1.22
CA GLY A 87 18.09 0.95 -1.69
C GLY A 87 17.32 -0.36 -1.54
N ASP A 88 17.84 -1.41 -2.19
CA ASP A 88 17.23 -2.75 -2.20
C ASP A 88 17.14 -3.36 -0.79
N LEU A 89 18.15 -3.12 0.04
CA LEU A 89 18.13 -3.56 1.45
C LEU A 89 17.06 -2.80 2.26
N GLY A 90 16.86 -1.51 1.99
CA GLY A 90 15.81 -0.72 2.63
C GLY A 90 14.41 -1.27 2.32
N LEU A 91 14.19 -1.71 1.07
CA LEU A 91 12.94 -2.39 0.69
C LEU A 91 12.71 -3.67 1.50
N VAL A 92 13.75 -4.51 1.64
CA VAL A 92 13.65 -5.75 2.43
C VAL A 92 13.38 -5.46 3.90
N ILE A 93 14.04 -4.47 4.49
CA ILE A 93 13.80 -4.09 5.89
C ILE A 93 12.36 -3.63 6.08
N LYS A 94 11.89 -2.69 5.23
CA LYS A 94 10.51 -2.20 5.27
C LYS A 94 9.50 -3.34 5.14
N ALA A 95 9.74 -4.29 4.24
CA ALA A 95 8.85 -5.43 4.03
C ALA A 95 8.84 -6.43 5.21
N ARG A 96 9.95 -6.60 5.93
CA ARG A 96 9.98 -7.41 7.17
C ARG A 96 9.20 -6.72 8.29
N ASP A 97 9.44 -5.43 8.48
CA ASP A 97 8.69 -4.64 9.48
C ASP A 97 7.19 -4.66 9.18
N ASP A 98 6.81 -4.60 7.90
CA ASP A 98 5.42 -4.66 7.47
C ASP A 98 4.77 -6.01 7.75
N ARG A 99 5.49 -7.10 7.49
CA ARG A 99 5.05 -8.46 7.86
C ARG A 99 4.76 -8.55 9.35
N ASP A 100 5.64 -8.03 10.20
CA ASP A 100 5.50 -8.10 11.65
C ASP A 100 4.28 -7.29 12.14
N ARG A 101 4.03 -6.12 11.54
CA ARG A 101 2.83 -5.30 11.80
C ARG A 101 1.54 -6.03 11.41
N LEU A 102 1.54 -6.70 10.26
CA LEU A 102 0.38 -7.47 9.80
C LEU A 102 0.12 -8.67 10.72
N ILE A 103 1.17 -9.39 11.15
CA ILE A 103 1.05 -10.47 12.14
C ILE A 103 0.46 -9.93 13.45
N ALA A 104 0.93 -8.78 13.93
CA ALA A 104 0.37 -8.15 15.13
C ALA A 104 -1.13 -7.86 14.95
N THR A 105 -1.55 -7.30 13.81
CA THR A 105 -2.97 -7.08 13.49
C THR A 105 -3.79 -8.38 13.51
N LEU A 106 -3.23 -9.49 13.02
CA LEU A 106 -3.91 -10.79 13.12
C LEU A 106 -4.08 -11.22 14.58
N TYR A 107 -3.06 -11.06 15.42
CA TYR A 107 -3.13 -11.39 16.85
C TYR A 107 -4.12 -10.50 17.61
N GLU A 108 -4.23 -9.22 17.26
CA GLU A 108 -5.24 -8.31 17.81
C GLU A 108 -6.67 -8.80 17.54
N ASN A 109 -6.86 -9.55 16.44
CA ASN A 109 -8.12 -10.14 16.02
C ASN A 109 -8.24 -11.64 16.40
N ALA A 110 -7.42 -12.13 17.33
CA ALA A 110 -7.41 -13.52 17.81
C ALA A 110 -7.06 -14.57 16.73
N LEU A 111 -6.37 -14.17 15.65
CA LEU A 111 -5.97 -15.02 14.53
C LEU A 111 -4.53 -15.49 14.69
N TYR A 112 -4.27 -16.29 15.72
CA TYR A 112 -2.91 -16.75 16.06
C TYR A 112 -2.32 -17.76 15.08
N GLY A 113 -3.17 -18.45 14.32
CA GLY A 113 -2.76 -19.38 13.27
C GLY A 113 -2.55 -18.71 11.91
N GLY A 114 -2.62 -17.38 11.84
CA GLY A 114 -2.52 -16.64 10.60
C GLY A 114 -1.11 -16.69 10.00
N ILE A 115 -1.05 -16.76 8.67
CA ILE A 115 0.21 -16.80 7.91
C ILE A 115 0.30 -15.54 7.06
N VAL A 116 1.44 -14.85 7.14
CA VAL A 116 1.76 -13.69 6.29
C VAL A 116 3.00 -14.03 5.47
N THR A 117 2.81 -14.22 4.17
CA THR A 117 3.90 -14.44 3.23
C THR A 117 4.20 -13.15 2.50
N VAL A 118 5.48 -12.77 2.42
CA VAL A 118 5.92 -11.58 1.69
C VAL A 118 6.97 -11.99 0.68
N THR A 119 6.78 -11.57 -0.56
CA THR A 119 7.72 -11.80 -1.65
C THR A 119 8.16 -10.48 -2.28
N ILE A 120 9.42 -10.42 -2.69
CA ILE A 120 10.00 -9.30 -3.43
C ILE A 120 10.64 -9.87 -4.69
N ASP A 121 10.22 -9.36 -5.86
CA ASP A 121 10.62 -9.88 -7.16
C ASP A 121 10.40 -11.40 -7.28
N GLY A 122 9.25 -11.85 -6.78
CA GLY A 122 8.82 -13.26 -6.79
C GLY A 122 9.60 -14.19 -5.85
N ARG A 123 10.52 -13.67 -5.04
CA ARG A 123 11.30 -14.45 -4.07
C ARG A 123 10.80 -14.20 -2.65
N ASP A 124 10.73 -15.26 -1.86
CA ASP A 124 10.39 -15.16 -0.45
C ASP A 124 11.42 -14.30 0.31
N ILE A 125 10.94 -13.36 1.13
CA ILE A 125 11.75 -12.39 1.84
C ILE A 125 12.79 -13.00 2.80
N ASP A 126 12.51 -14.20 3.33
CA ASP A 126 13.41 -14.93 4.23
C ASP A 126 14.48 -15.72 3.46
N SER A 127 14.29 -15.91 2.16
CA SER A 127 15.27 -16.57 1.27
C SER A 127 16.28 -15.61 0.65
N LEU A 128 16.09 -14.30 0.80
CA LEU A 128 16.94 -13.28 0.20
C LEU A 128 18.33 -13.24 0.85
N PRO A 129 19.40 -12.97 0.07
CA PRO A 129 20.74 -12.81 0.63
C PRO A 129 20.83 -11.55 1.52
N PRO A 130 21.82 -11.45 2.41
CA PRO A 130 21.98 -10.30 3.30
C PRO A 130 22.13 -8.95 2.57
N ASN A 131 22.68 -8.97 1.36
CA ASN A 131 22.76 -7.81 0.47
C ASN A 131 22.03 -8.14 -0.85
N PRO A 132 20.72 -7.91 -0.93
CA PRO A 132 19.92 -8.21 -2.11
C PRO A 132 20.20 -7.20 -3.23
N VAL A 133 20.02 -7.66 -4.46
CA VAL A 133 19.97 -6.81 -5.65
C VAL A 133 18.73 -7.20 -6.44
N PHE A 134 17.95 -6.21 -6.87
CA PHE A 134 16.74 -6.40 -7.66
C PHE A 134 16.88 -5.78 -9.05
N ASP A 135 16.08 -6.26 -10.00
CA ASP A 135 15.92 -5.58 -11.29
C ASP A 135 15.12 -4.28 -11.08
N ARG A 136 15.80 -3.15 -11.26
CA ARG A 136 15.23 -1.80 -11.12
C ARG A 136 14.80 -1.17 -12.44
N SER A 137 14.70 -1.95 -13.53
CA SER A 137 14.18 -1.47 -14.82
C SER A 137 12.69 -1.05 -14.77
N ARG A 138 12.01 -1.42 -13.69
CA ARG A 138 10.62 -1.14 -13.34
C ARG A 138 10.51 -1.06 -11.81
N PRO A 139 9.41 -0.55 -11.24
CA PRO A 139 9.15 -0.68 -9.80
C PRO A 139 9.27 -2.14 -9.36
N VAL A 140 10.05 -2.38 -8.32
CA VAL A 140 10.29 -3.74 -7.80
C VAL A 140 8.95 -4.31 -7.30
N PRO A 141 8.48 -5.45 -7.81
CA PRO A 141 7.18 -5.96 -7.40
C PRO A 141 7.28 -6.60 -6.01
N VAL A 142 6.40 -6.16 -5.11
CA VAL A 142 6.21 -6.73 -3.78
C VAL A 142 4.82 -7.33 -3.73
N ALA A 143 4.70 -8.52 -3.16
CA ALA A 143 3.40 -9.15 -2.92
C ALA A 143 3.32 -9.67 -1.50
N ILE A 144 2.23 -9.32 -0.83
CA ILE A 144 1.86 -9.81 0.49
C ILE A 144 0.61 -10.68 0.35
N SER A 145 0.70 -11.91 0.85
CA SER A 145 -0.43 -12.83 0.94
C SER A 145 -0.70 -13.14 2.40
N VAL A 146 -1.91 -12.84 2.87
CA VAL A 146 -2.38 -13.13 4.22
C VAL A 146 -3.39 -14.27 4.18
N GLN A 147 -3.16 -15.27 5.03
CA GLN A 147 -4.11 -16.35 5.32
C GLN A 147 -4.50 -16.23 6.80
N PRO A 148 -5.66 -15.63 7.14
CA PRO A 148 -6.08 -15.38 8.51
C PRO A 148 -6.09 -16.60 9.42
N GLY A 149 -6.50 -17.76 8.91
CA GLY A 149 -6.67 -18.98 9.73
C GLY A 149 -7.89 -18.90 10.68
N PRO A 150 -8.01 -19.82 11.65
CA PRO A 150 -9.13 -19.84 12.57
C PRO A 150 -9.03 -18.76 13.65
N THR A 151 -10.17 -18.24 14.08
CA THR A 151 -10.28 -17.37 15.27
C THR A 151 -10.17 -18.23 16.53
N PHE A 152 -9.34 -17.79 17.47
CA PHE A 152 -9.18 -18.42 18.77
C PHE A 152 -10.08 -17.74 19.82
N GLU A 153 -10.49 -18.52 20.80
CA GLU A 153 -11.26 -18.06 21.97
C GLU A 153 -10.46 -18.35 23.24
N LEU A 154 -10.74 -17.59 24.29
CA LEU A 154 -10.12 -17.81 25.59
C LEU A 154 -10.56 -19.17 26.15
N GLY A 155 -9.58 -19.96 26.61
CA GLY A 155 -9.85 -21.25 27.26
C GLY A 155 -10.14 -21.10 28.75
N ASN A 156 -9.54 -21.98 29.55
CA ASN A 156 -9.57 -21.83 31.00
C ASN A 156 -8.64 -20.69 31.43
N ILE A 157 -9.14 -19.75 32.22
CA ILE A 157 -8.37 -18.64 32.78
C ILE A 157 -8.04 -18.94 34.24
N SER A 158 -6.76 -18.84 34.59
CA SER A 158 -6.25 -18.95 35.96
C SER A 158 -5.36 -17.73 36.22
N LEU A 159 -5.63 -17.01 37.30
CA LEU A 159 -4.76 -15.94 37.80
C LEU A 159 -3.97 -16.49 38.99
N GLU A 160 -2.66 -16.27 39.02
CA GLU A 160 -1.76 -16.84 40.03
C GLU A 160 -0.91 -15.76 40.70
N GLY A 161 -0.23 -16.13 41.81
CA GLY A 161 0.59 -15.20 42.58
C GLY A 161 -0.23 -14.04 43.16
N ASP A 162 0.27 -12.82 43.02
CA ASP A 162 -0.40 -11.61 43.54
C ASP A 162 -1.76 -11.34 42.86
N ALA A 163 -1.97 -11.86 41.64
CA ALA A 163 -3.21 -11.73 40.89
C ALA A 163 -4.26 -12.79 41.26
N ALA A 164 -3.92 -13.82 42.06
CA ALA A 164 -4.83 -14.92 42.38
C ALA A 164 -6.11 -14.50 43.13
N ARG A 165 -6.09 -13.30 43.73
CA ARG A 165 -7.22 -12.69 44.44
C ARG A 165 -8.13 -11.84 43.57
N LEU A 166 -7.78 -11.64 42.30
CA LEU A 166 -8.53 -10.83 41.35
C LEU A 166 -9.56 -11.69 40.61
N ASP A 167 -10.63 -11.07 40.14
CA ASP A 167 -11.61 -11.72 39.28
C ASP A 167 -11.23 -11.46 37.81
N PRO A 168 -10.89 -12.50 37.01
CA PRO A 168 -10.52 -12.32 35.60
C PRO A 168 -11.62 -11.65 34.77
N THR A 169 -12.89 -11.77 35.17
CA THR A 169 -14.01 -11.16 34.45
C THR A 169 -14.04 -9.64 34.56
N GLU A 170 -13.40 -9.05 35.57
CA GLU A 170 -13.21 -7.60 35.69
C GLU A 170 -12.29 -7.05 34.58
N PHE A 171 -11.54 -7.93 33.91
CA PHE A 171 -10.62 -7.61 32.81
C PHE A 171 -11.08 -8.16 31.46
N ASP A 172 -12.37 -8.47 31.32
CA ASP A 172 -12.98 -9.11 30.14
C ASP A 172 -12.41 -10.51 29.81
N LEU A 173 -11.68 -11.15 30.74
CA LEU A 173 -11.11 -12.48 30.55
C LEU A 173 -12.14 -13.56 30.92
N THR A 174 -12.93 -13.97 29.94
CA THR A 174 -14.01 -14.96 30.09
C THR A 174 -13.78 -16.19 29.21
N PRO A 175 -13.99 -17.44 29.70
CA PRO A 175 -13.90 -18.62 28.84
C PRO A 175 -14.88 -18.55 27.67
N GLY A 176 -14.43 -18.90 26.46
CA GLY A 176 -15.15 -18.71 25.20
C GLY A 176 -15.18 -17.25 24.71
N GLY A 177 -14.56 -16.33 25.46
CA GLY A 177 -14.48 -14.92 25.12
C GLY A 177 -13.43 -14.60 24.06
N ASN A 178 -13.37 -13.32 23.70
CA ASN A 178 -12.42 -12.80 22.71
C ASN A 178 -10.97 -13.01 23.18
N ALA A 179 -10.18 -13.77 22.41
CA ALA A 179 -8.76 -13.99 22.68
C ALA A 179 -7.84 -12.98 21.98
N GLY A 180 -8.33 -11.84 21.51
CA GLY A 180 -7.49 -10.84 20.85
C GLY A 180 -6.41 -10.32 21.78
N SER A 181 -5.19 -10.13 21.25
CA SER A 181 -4.02 -9.72 22.05
C SER A 181 -4.24 -8.44 22.84
N LEU A 182 -5.03 -7.48 22.32
CA LEU A 182 -5.36 -6.24 23.03
C LEU A 182 -6.22 -6.45 24.27
N VAL A 183 -7.00 -7.53 24.35
CA VAL A 183 -7.73 -7.89 25.58
C VAL A 183 -6.73 -8.29 26.66
N ILE A 184 -5.77 -9.16 26.30
CA ILE A 184 -4.73 -9.64 27.21
C ILE A 184 -3.81 -8.52 27.68
N LEU A 185 -3.37 -7.64 26.76
CA LEU A 185 -2.51 -6.50 27.10
C LEU A 185 -3.21 -5.52 28.05
N ARG A 186 -4.49 -5.20 27.81
CA ARG A 186 -5.27 -4.33 28.70
C ARG A 186 -5.48 -4.92 30.09
N ALA A 187 -5.58 -6.25 30.20
CA ALA A 187 -5.65 -6.92 31.49
C ALA A 187 -4.32 -6.82 32.27
N ALA A 188 -3.18 -6.80 31.57
CA ALA A 188 -1.85 -6.73 32.18
C ALA A 188 -1.42 -5.31 32.63
N GLU A 189 -2.08 -4.27 32.13
CA GLU A 189 -1.76 -2.86 32.45
C GLU A 189 -2.48 -2.33 33.70
N GLN A 190 -3.43 -3.09 34.26
CA GLN A 190 -4.26 -2.71 35.41
C GLN A 190 -3.72 -3.27 36.72
#